data_AF-G4T3P8-F1
#
_entry.id   AF-G4T3P8-F1
#
_cell.length_a   1.000
_cell.length_b   1.000
_cell.length_c   1.000
_cell.angle_alpha   90.00
_cell.angle_beta   90.00
_cell.angle_gamma   90.00
#
_symmetry.space_group_name_H-M   'P 1'
#
loop_
_entity.id
_entity.type
_entity.pdbx_description
1 polymer ?
#
loop_
_entity_poly.entity_id
_entity_poly.type
_entity_poly.pdbx_seq_one_letter_code
_entity_poly.pdbx_strand_id
1 'polypeptide(L)'
;MSSRIDFKMGLNARGIASKKEHANAYRIYVLGDFSGKRDTAWSQRNIQRIDSDTFEPVMTQIRPTLDLDSGVTLHFESIEDFHPDAWFNKIRILADLLELKKALSNPKTAAQAAAKIQSFNQTDPNQNISAQTQQVDAETEADTLQRLLGKAPEPKTDKADTVERLIERVVSPYITKDVSLQYQALIDVIEKTVSQFLRTLLQRQDFKSLESLWRATEALVNEEYADEQCFFLVDISQAELMAAVNEGGSEFKERLLAHVQLDDEGRDVLLVGDFSFAGSAEDAELLKFLGATAKACGGCFLGAAGQSLIDSAILGESKKDGDWTRYLSEINADSVVLAYPRYLLRLPYGLKRDPVETLAFEECSEVPVRNELLWGNPALLCARALIRMTQEDSTDNALLMSDVPVFSYILDDEPVLQPGAETLLNETQVNALLSKGIAPLIGFRQRQGVQFPIITTLADR
;
A
#
# COMPACT_ATOMS: atom_id res chain seq x y z
N MET A 1 1.22 4.99 -39.51
CA MET A 1 0.30 3.88 -39.81
C MET A 1 0.16 3.09 -38.51
N SER A 2 -0.78 3.49 -37.65
CA SER A 2 -0.97 2.90 -36.32
C SER A 2 -1.82 1.64 -36.49
N SER A 3 -1.20 0.47 -36.35
CA SER A 3 -1.93 -0.79 -36.30
C SER A 3 -2.73 -0.83 -34.99
N ARG A 4 -4.06 -0.64 -35.09
CA ARG A 4 -4.98 -1.16 -34.07
C ARG A 4 -4.71 -2.64 -33.96
N ILE A 5 -4.04 -3.05 -32.88
CA ILE A 5 -4.00 -4.46 -32.50
C ILE A 5 -5.35 -4.72 -31.82
N ASP A 6 -6.37 -4.98 -32.63
CA ASP A 6 -7.62 -5.57 -32.16
C ASP A 6 -7.29 -7.02 -31.76
N PHE A 7 -7.14 -7.25 -30.46
CA PHE A 7 -7.03 -8.59 -29.88
C PHE A 7 -8.37 -9.33 -30.06
N LYS A 8 -8.64 -9.86 -31.25
CA LYS A 8 -9.65 -10.90 -31.46
C LYS A 8 -8.95 -12.25 -31.46
N MET A 9 -8.62 -12.72 -30.27
CA MET A 9 -8.05 -14.05 -30.08
C MET A 9 -9.20 -15.06 -30.14
N GLY A 10 -9.28 -15.84 -31.23
CA GLY A 10 -10.22 -16.95 -31.33
C GLY A 10 -9.75 -18.12 -30.47
N LEU A 11 -9.97 -18.05 -29.16
CA LEU A 11 -9.66 -19.13 -28.21
C LEU A 11 -10.87 -20.07 -28.09
N ASN A 12 -10.77 -21.26 -28.67
CA ASN A 12 -11.69 -22.38 -28.40
C ASN A 12 -11.33 -23.07 -27.06
N ALA A 13 -11.18 -22.31 -25.98
CA ALA A 13 -10.90 -22.85 -24.64
C ALA A 13 -12.20 -22.82 -23.80
N ARG A 14 -12.60 -23.98 -23.27
CA ARG A 14 -13.76 -24.09 -22.37
C ARG A 14 -13.36 -23.63 -20.97
N GLY A 15 -13.70 -22.39 -20.61
CA GLY A 15 -13.47 -21.83 -19.27
C GLY A 15 -14.30 -22.52 -18.18
N ILE A 16 -14.05 -22.17 -16.91
CA ILE A 16 -14.79 -22.70 -15.74
C ILE A 16 -16.30 -22.58 -15.94
N ALA A 17 -16.76 -21.50 -16.58
CA ALA A 17 -18.18 -21.25 -16.86
C ALA A 17 -18.76 -22.09 -18.02
N SER A 18 -17.95 -22.69 -18.91
CA SER A 18 -18.50 -23.54 -19.98
C SER A 18 -18.96 -24.92 -19.47
N LYS A 19 -18.62 -25.29 -18.23
CA LYS A 19 -18.80 -26.66 -17.71
C LYS A 19 -19.93 -26.79 -16.68
N LYS A 20 -20.49 -25.69 -16.16
CA LYS A 20 -21.63 -25.66 -15.24
C LYS A 20 -22.69 -24.69 -15.79
N GLU A 21 -23.96 -25.06 -15.71
CA GLU A 21 -25.06 -24.06 -15.74
C GLU A 21 -24.68 -22.95 -14.75
N HIS A 22 -24.73 -21.68 -15.19
CA HIS A 22 -24.25 -20.54 -14.40
C HIS A 22 -24.71 -20.66 -12.94
N ALA A 23 -23.77 -20.69 -11.99
CA ALA A 23 -24.13 -20.56 -10.59
C ALA A 23 -24.85 -19.21 -10.43
N ASN A 24 -26.09 -19.23 -9.94
CA ASN A 24 -26.86 -17.98 -9.80
C ASN A 24 -26.23 -17.04 -8.76
N ALA A 25 -25.45 -17.57 -7.80
CA ALA A 25 -24.74 -16.82 -6.78
C ALA A 25 -23.58 -17.63 -6.19
N TYR A 26 -22.59 -16.92 -5.65
CA TYR A 26 -21.41 -17.43 -4.98
C TYR A 26 -21.42 -17.13 -3.49
N ARG A 27 -20.77 -18.02 -2.74
CA ARG A 27 -20.32 -17.80 -1.38
C ARG A 27 -18.81 -17.59 -1.40
N ILE A 28 -18.37 -16.36 -1.18
CA ILE A 28 -17.01 -15.91 -1.41
C ILE A 28 -16.32 -15.72 -0.06
N TYR A 29 -15.24 -16.45 0.16
CA TYR A 29 -14.39 -16.31 1.34
C TYR A 29 -13.09 -15.65 0.91
N VAL A 30 -12.80 -14.46 1.44
CA VAL A 30 -11.53 -13.76 1.20
C VAL A 30 -10.57 -14.11 2.34
N LEU A 31 -9.45 -14.76 2.00
CA LEU A 31 -8.41 -15.15 2.93
C LEU A 31 -7.26 -14.15 2.82
N GLY A 32 -6.87 -13.53 3.93
CA GLY A 32 -5.78 -12.55 3.97
C GLY A 32 -5.48 -12.08 5.38
N ASP A 33 -4.37 -11.35 5.54
CA ASP A 33 -3.95 -10.76 6.82
C ASP A 33 -4.63 -9.40 7.03
N PHE A 34 -5.93 -9.44 7.37
CA PHE A 34 -6.78 -8.25 7.51
C PHE A 34 -6.46 -7.45 8.77
N SER A 35 -6.04 -8.11 9.85
CA SER A 35 -5.70 -7.43 11.10
C SER A 35 -4.28 -6.87 11.09
N GLY A 36 -3.35 -7.44 10.30
CA GLY A 36 -1.92 -7.13 10.30
C GLY A 36 -1.18 -7.55 11.58
N LYS A 37 -1.91 -7.78 12.69
CA LYS A 37 -1.38 -8.06 14.02
C LYS A 37 -1.56 -9.52 14.42
N ARG A 38 -0.52 -10.05 15.07
CA ARG A 38 -0.25 -11.49 15.26
C ARG A 38 -0.53 -12.00 16.68
N ASP A 39 -1.29 -11.27 17.48
CA ASP A 39 -1.44 -11.59 18.92
C ASP A 39 -2.47 -12.69 19.19
N THR A 40 -3.51 -12.77 18.37
CA THR A 40 -4.61 -13.72 18.53
C THR A 40 -4.41 -14.86 17.55
N ALA A 41 -4.43 -16.13 18.00
CA ALA A 41 -4.35 -17.26 17.08
C ALA A 41 -5.55 -17.28 16.11
N TRP A 42 -5.33 -17.70 14.86
CA TRP A 42 -6.39 -17.72 13.82
C TRP A 42 -7.64 -18.50 14.28
N SER A 43 -7.46 -19.57 15.06
CA SER A 43 -8.54 -20.40 15.63
C SER A 43 -9.51 -19.63 16.51
N GLN A 44 -9.08 -18.53 17.11
CA GLN A 44 -9.89 -17.65 17.95
C GLN A 44 -10.55 -16.50 17.17
N ARG A 45 -10.12 -16.24 15.92
CA ARG A 45 -10.63 -15.16 15.07
C ARG A 45 -11.86 -15.64 14.31
N ASN A 46 -13.01 -14.98 14.40
CA ASN A 46 -14.24 -15.41 13.71
C ASN A 46 -14.21 -15.12 12.21
N ILE A 47 -14.85 -15.98 11.42
CA ILE A 47 -15.20 -15.68 10.03
C ILE A 47 -16.26 -14.58 10.06
N GLN A 48 -15.97 -13.44 9.45
CA GLN A 48 -16.84 -12.25 9.50
C GLN A 48 -17.61 -12.13 8.19
N ARG A 49 -18.92 -11.93 8.24
CA ARG A 49 -19.69 -11.54 7.05
C ARG A 49 -19.38 -10.08 6.71
N ILE A 50 -19.28 -9.77 5.42
CA ILE A 50 -19.05 -8.42 4.92
C ILE A 50 -19.88 -8.18 3.65
N ASP A 51 -20.27 -6.93 3.42
CA ASP A 51 -20.91 -6.39 2.22
C ASP A 51 -20.63 -4.89 2.16
N SER A 52 -21.18 -4.18 1.16
CA SER A 52 -20.98 -2.73 0.99
C SER A 52 -21.46 -1.91 2.19
N ASP A 53 -22.52 -2.35 2.88
CA ASP A 53 -23.12 -1.63 4.01
C ASP A 53 -22.38 -1.89 5.34
N THR A 54 -21.80 -3.08 5.48
CA THR A 54 -21.10 -3.53 6.69
C THR A 54 -19.58 -3.39 6.62
N PHE A 55 -19.03 -2.98 5.47
CA PHE A 55 -17.59 -2.84 5.25
C PHE A 55 -16.87 -2.03 6.35
N GLU A 56 -17.31 -0.78 6.57
CA GLU A 56 -16.74 0.13 7.57
C GLU A 56 -16.89 -0.42 9.02
N PRO A 57 -18.08 -0.86 9.47
CA PRO A 57 -18.22 -1.52 10.78
C PRO A 57 -17.30 -2.73 10.98
N VAL A 58 -17.15 -3.58 9.97
CA VAL A 58 -16.29 -4.77 10.03
C VAL A 58 -14.82 -4.37 10.13
N MET A 59 -14.38 -3.39 9.35
CA MET A 59 -13.02 -2.86 9.42
C MET A 59 -12.73 -2.25 10.79
N THR A 60 -13.63 -1.44 11.34
CA THR A 60 -13.53 -0.90 12.70
C THR A 60 -13.44 -2.01 13.75
N GLN A 61 -14.21 -3.10 13.59
CA GLN A 61 -14.19 -4.23 14.52
C GLN A 61 -12.87 -5.02 14.46
N ILE A 62 -12.35 -5.29 13.26
CA ILE A 62 -11.05 -5.96 13.08
C ILE A 62 -9.92 -5.07 13.60
N ARG A 63 -10.06 -3.75 13.44
CA ARG A 63 -9.09 -2.72 13.81
C ARG A 63 -7.68 -3.04 13.28
N PRO A 64 -7.51 -3.13 11.94
CA PRO A 64 -6.22 -3.34 11.31
C PRO A 64 -5.12 -2.48 11.91
N THR A 65 -3.96 -3.08 12.15
CA THR A 65 -2.89 -2.47 12.91
C THR A 65 -1.55 -2.59 12.18
N LEU A 66 -0.73 -1.54 12.27
CA LEU A 66 0.64 -1.52 11.74
C LEU A 66 1.59 -0.89 12.75
N ASP A 67 2.63 -1.64 13.15
CA ASP A 67 3.66 -1.14 14.05
C ASP A 67 4.80 -0.47 13.27
N LEU A 68 5.07 0.78 13.59
CA LEU A 68 6.19 1.54 13.04
C LEU A 68 7.45 1.34 13.89
N ASP A 69 8.62 1.44 13.26
CA ASP A 69 9.92 1.25 13.92
C ASP A 69 10.20 2.30 15.01
N SER A 70 9.46 3.41 14.98
CA SER A 70 9.46 4.48 15.98
C SER A 70 8.72 4.11 17.28
N GLY A 71 8.12 2.92 17.37
CA GLY A 71 7.26 2.51 18.48
C GLY A 71 5.84 3.10 18.42
N VAL A 72 5.46 3.69 17.29
CA VAL A 72 4.10 4.18 17.04
C VAL A 72 3.29 3.08 16.38
N THR A 73 2.12 2.77 16.94
CA THR A 73 1.17 1.81 16.35
C THR A 73 0.05 2.57 15.64
N LEU A 74 -0.04 2.37 14.32
CA LEU A 74 -1.15 2.88 13.51
C LEU A 74 -2.32 1.90 13.55
N HIS A 75 -3.52 2.45 13.66
CA HIS A 75 -4.78 1.71 13.59
C HIS A 75 -5.56 2.27 12.41
N PHE A 76 -6.16 1.39 11.61
CA PHE A 76 -6.98 1.75 10.45
C PHE A 76 -8.41 1.32 10.74
N GLU A 77 -9.28 2.27 11.03
CA GLU A 77 -10.68 2.03 11.38
C GLU A 77 -11.61 2.25 10.17
N SER A 78 -11.12 2.97 9.15
CA SER A 78 -11.77 3.15 7.84
C SER A 78 -10.77 3.10 6.69
N ILE A 79 -11.27 2.98 5.44
CA ILE A 79 -10.40 2.97 4.25
C ILE A 79 -9.62 4.28 4.07
N GLU A 80 -10.19 5.39 4.52
CA GLU A 80 -9.60 6.72 4.46
C GLU A 80 -8.35 6.85 5.35
N ASP A 81 -8.19 5.96 6.33
CA ASP A 81 -7.02 5.96 7.21
C ASP A 81 -5.72 5.54 6.49
N PHE A 82 -5.83 4.92 5.32
CA PHE A 82 -4.67 4.65 4.45
C PHE A 82 -4.20 5.92 3.72
N HIS A 83 -5.01 6.99 3.66
CA HIS A 83 -4.64 8.24 3.04
C HIS A 83 -3.60 9.02 3.89
N PRO A 84 -2.55 9.62 3.30
CA PRO A 84 -1.52 10.34 4.04
C PRO A 84 -2.05 11.48 4.92
N ASP A 85 -3.15 12.14 4.52
CA ASP A 85 -3.76 13.21 5.32
C ASP A 85 -4.24 12.72 6.70
N ALA A 86 -4.68 11.47 6.81
CA ALA A 86 -5.11 10.89 8.08
C ALA A 86 -3.94 10.81 9.09
N TRP A 87 -2.71 10.65 8.61
CA TRP A 87 -1.54 10.40 9.47
C TRP A 87 -1.07 11.63 10.21
N PHE A 88 -1.38 12.84 9.73
CA PHE A 88 -1.06 14.07 10.45
C PHE A 88 -1.82 14.20 11.77
N ASN A 89 -2.94 13.50 11.92
CA ASN A 89 -3.68 13.43 13.18
C ASN A 89 -3.26 12.24 14.06
N LYS A 90 -2.70 11.19 13.46
CA LYS A 90 -2.31 9.94 14.16
C LYS A 90 -0.86 9.92 14.63
N ILE A 91 0.04 10.58 13.90
CA ILE A 91 1.48 10.56 14.15
C ILE A 91 1.92 11.91 14.71
N ARG A 92 2.21 11.94 16.02
CA ARG A 92 2.58 13.16 16.75
C ARG A 92 3.70 13.96 16.08
N ILE A 93 4.77 13.29 15.65
CA ILE A 93 5.92 13.97 15.05
C ILE A 93 5.56 14.70 13.74
N LEU A 94 4.61 14.18 12.96
CA LEU A 94 4.13 14.85 11.76
C LEU A 94 3.31 16.10 12.10
N ALA A 95 2.44 16.01 13.11
CA ALA A 95 1.69 17.15 13.61
C ALA A 95 2.61 18.28 14.10
N ASP A 96 3.61 17.93 14.92
CA ASP A 96 4.56 18.89 15.49
C ASP A 96 5.39 19.59 14.39
N LEU A 97 5.80 18.86 13.35
CA LEU A 97 6.51 19.42 12.19
C LEU A 97 5.64 20.39 11.39
N LEU A 98 4.35 20.11 11.22
CA LEU A 98 3.43 21.04 10.57
C LEU A 98 3.17 22.30 11.40
N GLU A 99 3.05 22.18 12.72
CA GLU A 99 2.95 23.34 13.60
C GLU A 99 4.20 24.23 13.52
N LEU A 100 5.40 23.61 13.50
CA LEU A 100 6.66 24.32 13.29
C LEU A 100 6.70 25.03 11.94
N LYS A 101 6.28 24.36 10.86
CA LYS A 101 6.15 24.98 9.53
C LYS A 101 5.22 26.20 9.59
N LYS A 102 4.02 26.06 10.15
CA LYS A 102 3.06 27.17 10.30
C LYS A 102 3.64 28.34 11.08
N ALA A 103 4.39 28.06 12.15
CA ALA A 103 5.03 29.07 12.98
C ALA A 103 6.19 29.78 12.26
N LEU A 104 6.96 29.08 11.42
CA LEU A 104 8.02 29.65 10.58
C LEU A 104 7.45 30.52 9.44
N SER A 105 6.29 30.16 8.90
CA SER A 105 5.64 30.95 7.84
C SER A 105 5.00 32.26 8.36
N ASN A 106 4.78 32.39 9.66
CA ASN A 106 4.22 33.61 10.26
C ASN A 106 5.33 34.53 10.79
N PRO A 107 5.47 35.77 10.26
CA PRO A 107 6.55 36.69 10.65
C PRO A 107 6.67 36.98 12.15
N LYS A 108 5.57 36.88 12.90
CA LYS A 108 5.55 37.14 14.35
C LYS A 108 6.10 35.99 15.19
N THR A 109 6.02 34.76 14.69
CA THR A 109 6.39 33.54 15.42
C THR A 109 7.66 32.88 14.86
N ALA A 110 8.12 33.31 13.68
CA ALA A 110 9.21 32.67 12.96
C ALA A 110 10.53 32.64 13.74
N ALA A 111 10.91 33.73 14.41
CA ALA A 111 12.14 33.80 15.21
C ALA A 111 12.14 32.80 16.38
N GLN A 112 10.99 32.66 17.06
CA GLN A 112 10.83 31.72 18.17
C GLN A 112 10.86 30.27 17.70
N ALA A 113 10.20 29.97 16.56
CA ALA A 113 10.21 28.63 15.97
C ALA A 113 11.61 28.22 15.49
N ALA A 114 12.34 29.14 14.85
CA ALA A 114 13.73 28.90 14.43
C ALA A 114 14.66 28.65 15.63
N ALA A 115 14.52 29.42 16.72
CA ALA A 115 15.28 29.20 17.95
C ALA A 115 14.99 27.81 18.56
N LYS A 116 13.74 27.35 18.52
CA LYS A 116 13.35 26.01 18.97
C LYS A 116 14.04 24.92 18.15
N ILE A 117 14.06 25.03 16.82
CA ILE A 117 14.78 24.09 15.93
C ILE A 117 16.28 24.09 16.19
N GLN A 118 16.89 25.26 16.40
CA GLN A 118 18.31 25.37 16.71
C GLN A 118 18.67 24.72 18.06
N SER A 119 17.79 24.80 19.06
CA SER A 119 17.99 24.14 20.36
C SER A 119 17.98 22.60 20.26
N PHE A 120 17.25 22.02 19.30
CA PHE A 120 17.28 20.58 19.03
C PHE A 120 18.58 20.12 18.36
N ASN A 121 19.22 20.98 17.56
CA ASN A 121 20.52 20.70 16.93
C ASN A 121 21.70 20.92 17.88
N GLN A 122 21.52 21.59 19.02
CA GLN A 122 22.51 21.65 20.09
C GLN A 122 22.43 20.38 20.94
N THR A 123 22.75 19.24 20.33
CA THR A 123 23.19 18.07 21.09
C THR A 123 24.62 18.35 21.58
N ASP A 124 24.84 18.20 22.89
CA ASP A 124 26.08 18.49 23.61
C ASP A 124 27.37 18.09 22.86
N PRO A 125 28.34 19.02 22.68
CA PRO A 125 29.72 18.66 22.40
C PRO A 125 30.44 18.00 23.59
N ASN A 126 29.79 17.87 24.76
CA ASN A 126 30.40 17.47 26.02
C ASN A 126 29.98 16.06 26.49
N GLN A 127 30.22 15.05 25.65
CA GLN A 127 30.57 13.73 26.17
C GLN A 127 31.97 13.37 25.71
N ASN A 128 32.98 13.94 26.38
CA ASN A 128 34.22 13.23 26.67
C ASN A 128 35.04 13.92 27.78
N ILE A 129 35.26 13.13 28.83
CA ILE A 129 36.39 13.14 29.78
C ILE A 129 36.37 14.22 30.87
N SER A 130 36.11 13.74 32.09
CA SER A 130 36.47 14.38 33.35
C SER A 130 37.96 14.71 33.39
N ALA A 131 38.30 15.99 33.56
CA ALA A 131 39.57 16.41 34.14
C ALA A 131 39.33 17.66 34.99
N GLN A 132 39.54 17.51 36.29
CA GLN A 132 39.53 18.60 37.27
C GLN A 132 40.65 19.59 36.96
N THR A 133 40.36 20.89 36.88
CA THR A 133 41.26 21.94 37.42
C THR A 133 40.52 23.25 37.72
N GLN A 134 40.95 23.91 38.79
CA GLN A 134 40.35 25.06 39.46
C GLN A 134 40.57 26.42 38.74
N GLN A 135 39.65 27.36 39.02
CA GLN A 135 39.75 28.83 39.17
C GLN A 135 40.85 29.63 38.42
N VAL A 136 40.49 30.79 37.84
CA VAL A 136 40.73 32.15 38.41
C VAL A 136 40.06 33.21 37.48
N ASP A 137 39.23 34.08 38.06
CA ASP A 137 38.75 35.33 37.45
C ASP A 137 39.88 36.36 37.31
N ALA A 138 39.96 37.04 36.17
CA ALA A 138 40.83 38.21 35.98
C ALA A 138 39.99 39.44 35.58
N GLU A 139 39.85 40.37 36.52
CA GLU A 139 39.38 41.74 36.30
C GLU A 139 40.34 42.49 35.36
N THR A 140 39.79 43.37 34.50
CA THR A 140 40.60 44.12 33.53
C THR A 140 41.06 45.46 34.12
N GLU A 141 42.33 45.81 33.91
CA GLU A 141 43.01 47.02 34.41
C GLU A 141 42.34 48.36 34.00
N ALA A 142 41.42 48.32 33.05
CA ALA A 142 40.65 49.48 32.60
C ALA A 142 39.65 49.97 33.68
N ASP A 143 39.09 49.07 34.49
CA ASP A 143 38.10 49.41 35.51
C ASP A 143 38.76 49.97 36.78
N THR A 144 40.03 49.62 37.02
CA THR A 144 40.80 50.10 38.18
C THR A 144 41.29 51.55 37.99
N LEU A 145 41.55 51.96 36.74
CA LEU A 145 42.02 53.31 36.39
C LEU A 145 40.93 54.38 36.50
N GLN A 146 39.67 54.05 36.21
CA GLN A 146 38.55 54.99 36.35
C GLN A 146 38.22 55.31 37.81
N ARG A 147 38.54 54.42 38.76
CA ARG A 147 38.27 54.62 40.19
C ARG A 147 39.27 55.54 40.88
N LEU A 148 40.48 55.72 40.32
CA LEU A 148 41.56 56.53 40.89
C LEU A 148 41.53 58.02 40.48
N LEU A 149 40.67 58.42 39.55
CA LEU A 149 40.60 59.79 39.02
C LEU A 149 39.52 60.70 39.66
N GLY A 150 38.95 60.26 40.80
CA GLY A 150 38.21 61.06 41.79
C GLY A 150 37.53 62.36 41.32
N LYS A 151 36.30 62.26 40.80
CA LYS A 151 35.37 63.40 40.67
C LYS A 151 33.90 62.98 40.74
N ALA A 152 33.12 63.76 41.49
CA ALA A 152 31.65 63.88 41.40
C ALA A 152 31.33 65.40 41.34
N PRO A 153 30.29 65.86 40.62
CA PRO A 153 28.91 65.82 41.15
C PRO A 153 27.78 65.58 40.11
N GLU A 154 26.55 65.57 40.62
CA GLU A 154 25.23 65.14 40.13
C GLU A 154 24.53 65.96 38.97
N PRO A 155 23.18 65.97 38.77
CA PRO A 155 22.46 65.29 37.66
C PRO A 155 21.52 66.25 36.86
N LYS A 156 20.55 65.68 36.09
CA LYS A 156 19.40 66.28 35.35
C LYS A 156 19.70 66.66 33.89
N THR A 157 18.86 66.40 32.88
CA THR A 157 17.43 66.03 32.78
C THR A 157 17.15 65.55 31.35
N ASP A 158 16.04 64.83 31.20
CA ASP A 158 15.37 64.39 29.96
C ASP A 158 15.52 65.32 28.74
N LYS A 159 15.82 64.71 27.59
CA LYS A 159 14.83 64.50 26.51
C LYS A 159 15.44 63.60 25.43
N ALA A 160 14.73 62.51 25.19
CA ALA A 160 14.29 61.98 23.89
C ALA A 160 15.30 61.94 22.73
N ASP A 161 15.25 60.87 21.93
CA ASP A 161 15.29 61.13 20.50
C ASP A 161 16.07 60.22 19.55
N THR A 162 17.24 59.68 19.91
CA THR A 162 18.28 59.66 18.83
C THR A 162 19.33 58.56 18.77
N VAL A 163 19.14 57.40 19.41
CA VAL A 163 20.00 56.24 19.08
C VAL A 163 19.18 55.02 18.72
N GLU A 164 18.16 54.63 19.50
CA GLU A 164 17.28 53.50 19.14
C GLU A 164 16.55 53.71 17.80
N ARG A 165 16.01 54.91 17.52
CA ARG A 165 15.36 55.20 16.22
C ARG A 165 16.33 55.31 15.05
N LEU A 166 17.59 55.63 15.32
CA LEU A 166 18.63 55.66 14.29
C LEU A 166 19.09 54.23 13.96
N ILE A 167 19.19 53.36 14.97
CA ILE A 167 19.46 51.93 14.82
C ILE A 167 18.30 51.24 14.11
N GLU A 168 17.04 51.49 14.49
CA GLU A 168 15.87 50.97 13.75
C GLU A 168 15.87 51.40 12.28
N ARG A 169 16.22 52.65 11.97
CA ARG A 169 16.18 53.19 10.59
C ARG A 169 17.36 52.77 9.72
N VAL A 170 18.50 52.46 10.32
CA VAL A 170 19.70 51.98 9.62
C VAL A 170 19.65 50.46 9.40
N VAL A 171 18.99 49.72 10.30
CA VAL A 171 19.01 48.25 10.28
C VAL A 171 17.74 47.65 9.63
N SER A 172 16.61 48.37 9.61
CA SER A 172 15.35 47.92 8.97
C SER A 172 15.44 47.60 7.47
N PRO A 173 16.27 48.28 6.64
CA PRO A 173 16.41 47.91 5.22
C PRO A 173 17.32 46.71 4.97
N TYR A 174 18.09 46.24 5.98
CA TYR A 174 19.13 45.23 5.80
C TYR A 174 18.87 43.89 6.52
N ILE A 175 17.81 43.78 7.35
CA ILE A 175 17.45 42.51 8.05
C ILE A 175 16.40 41.66 7.30
N THR A 176 15.64 42.20 6.36
CA THR A 176 14.43 41.52 5.86
C THR A 176 14.66 40.52 4.72
N LYS A 177 15.84 40.51 4.08
CA LYS A 177 16.11 39.60 2.95
C LYS A 177 16.86 38.33 3.33
N ASP A 178 17.70 38.35 4.36
CA ASP A 178 18.52 37.18 4.73
C ASP A 178 17.82 36.24 5.72
N VAL A 179 17.08 36.81 6.67
CA VAL A 179 16.36 36.02 7.69
C VAL A 179 15.15 35.30 7.10
N SER A 180 14.48 35.91 6.11
CA SER A 180 13.39 35.27 5.37
C SER A 180 13.88 34.09 4.51
N LEU A 181 15.05 34.21 3.88
CA LEU A 181 15.70 33.11 3.18
C LEU A 181 16.08 31.96 4.14
N GLN A 182 16.52 32.27 5.36
CA GLN A 182 16.81 31.27 6.38
C GLN A 182 15.55 30.52 6.84
N TYR A 183 14.44 31.22 7.07
CA TYR A 183 13.17 30.57 7.45
C TYR A 183 12.58 29.75 6.31
N GLN A 184 12.69 30.23 5.07
CA GLN A 184 12.27 29.45 3.91
C GLN A 184 13.10 28.16 3.79
N ALA A 185 14.42 28.23 3.99
CA ALA A 185 15.26 27.03 4.00
C ALA A 185 14.82 26.02 5.09
N LEU A 186 14.43 26.50 6.29
CA LEU A 186 13.90 25.62 7.34
C LEU A 186 12.55 25.00 6.96
N ILE A 187 11.65 25.77 6.34
CA ILE A 187 10.37 25.26 5.82
C ILE A 187 10.62 24.18 4.77
N ASP A 188 11.52 24.42 3.82
CA ASP A 188 11.85 23.46 2.77
C ASP A 188 12.44 22.16 3.36
N VAL A 189 13.25 22.26 4.41
CA VAL A 189 13.79 21.10 5.14
C VAL A 189 12.66 20.32 5.81
N ILE A 190 11.71 20.99 6.47
CA ILE A 190 10.55 20.33 7.09
C ILE A 190 9.72 19.62 6.02
N GLU A 191 9.39 20.29 4.91
CA GLU A 191 8.57 19.70 3.83
C GLU A 191 9.24 18.47 3.21
N LYS A 192 10.55 18.54 2.95
CA LYS A 192 11.33 17.40 2.46
C LYS A 192 11.35 16.25 3.47
N THR A 193 11.48 16.56 4.76
CA THR A 193 11.51 15.56 5.83
C THR A 193 10.17 14.84 5.94
N VAL A 194 9.06 15.59 5.96
CA VAL A 194 7.70 15.03 5.99
C VAL A 194 7.43 14.21 4.73
N SER A 195 7.77 14.74 3.55
CA SER A 195 7.59 14.01 2.29
C SER A 195 8.38 12.70 2.26
N GLN A 196 9.63 12.72 2.73
CA GLN A 196 10.45 11.50 2.80
C GLN A 196 9.87 10.49 3.78
N PHE A 197 9.34 10.93 4.93
CA PHE A 197 8.67 10.08 5.89
C PHE A 197 7.43 9.41 5.27
N LEU A 198 6.54 10.20 4.65
CA LEU A 198 5.33 9.68 4.00
C LEU A 198 5.68 8.66 2.92
N ARG A 199 6.64 8.99 2.04
CA ARG A 199 7.07 8.09 0.97
C ARG A 199 7.66 6.79 1.52
N THR A 200 8.46 6.87 2.59
CA THR A 200 9.03 5.68 3.25
C THR A 200 7.93 4.80 3.83
N LEU A 201 6.94 5.38 4.51
CA LEU A 201 5.81 4.66 5.10
C LEU A 201 4.95 3.98 4.02
N LEU A 202 4.57 4.72 2.97
CA LEU A 202 3.82 4.21 1.82
C LEU A 202 4.54 3.08 1.08
N GLN A 203 5.88 3.07 1.11
CA GLN A 203 6.70 2.03 0.47
C GLN A 203 6.92 0.79 1.34
N ARG A 204 6.53 0.79 2.62
CA ARG A 204 6.70 -0.39 3.48
C ARG A 204 5.83 -1.54 2.96
N GLN A 205 6.40 -2.74 2.96
CA GLN A 205 5.72 -3.92 2.41
C GLN A 205 4.52 -4.35 3.25
N ASP A 206 4.61 -4.25 4.57
CA ASP A 206 3.51 -4.55 5.49
C ASP A 206 2.34 -3.56 5.32
N PHE A 207 2.65 -2.26 5.19
CA PHE A 207 1.65 -1.24 4.86
C PHE A 207 0.98 -1.53 3.51
N LYS A 208 1.76 -1.79 2.45
CA LYS A 208 1.22 -2.09 1.12
C LYS A 208 0.37 -3.34 1.09
N SER A 209 0.80 -4.40 1.77
CA SER A 209 0.02 -5.64 1.86
C SER A 209 -1.33 -5.36 2.51
N LEU A 210 -1.35 -4.66 3.65
CA LEU A 210 -2.59 -4.32 4.35
C LEU A 210 -3.51 -3.41 3.52
N GLU A 211 -2.97 -2.31 2.96
CA GLU A 211 -3.73 -1.39 2.12
C GLU A 211 -4.29 -2.11 0.88
N SER A 212 -3.47 -2.94 0.23
CA SER A 212 -3.86 -3.62 -1.00
C SER A 212 -4.99 -4.62 -0.78
N LEU A 213 -4.96 -5.36 0.32
CA LEU A 213 -5.99 -6.32 0.70
C LEU A 213 -7.32 -5.61 0.97
N TRP A 214 -7.31 -4.55 1.79
CA TRP A 214 -8.52 -3.80 2.14
C TRP A 214 -9.14 -3.12 0.92
N ARG A 215 -8.35 -2.43 0.09
CA ARG A 215 -8.85 -1.79 -1.14
C ARG A 215 -9.38 -2.80 -2.16
N ALA A 216 -8.70 -3.93 -2.35
CA ALA A 216 -9.18 -4.97 -3.26
C ALA A 216 -10.47 -5.63 -2.77
N THR A 217 -10.62 -5.78 -1.45
CA THR A 217 -11.83 -6.30 -0.82
C THR A 217 -12.98 -5.30 -0.94
N GLU A 218 -12.73 -4.01 -0.73
CA GLU A 218 -13.70 -2.94 -0.95
C GLU A 218 -14.21 -2.96 -2.40
N ALA A 219 -13.30 -3.04 -3.38
CA ALA A 219 -13.67 -3.13 -4.79
C ALA A 219 -14.47 -4.40 -5.13
N LEU A 220 -14.24 -5.50 -4.41
CA LEU A 220 -14.96 -6.77 -4.60
C LEU A 220 -16.39 -6.70 -4.04
N VAL A 221 -16.59 -6.16 -2.83
CA VAL A 221 -17.93 -6.06 -2.22
C VAL A 221 -18.78 -4.96 -2.85
N ASN A 222 -18.17 -4.01 -3.56
CA ASN A 222 -18.84 -2.98 -4.35
C ASN A 222 -18.95 -3.34 -5.85
N GLU A 223 -18.66 -4.58 -6.23
CA GLU A 223 -18.80 -5.04 -7.61
C GLU A 223 -20.27 -5.05 -8.06
N GLU A 224 -20.51 -4.90 -9.36
CA GLU A 224 -21.83 -5.12 -9.94
C GLU A 224 -22.31 -6.55 -9.63
N TYR A 225 -23.57 -6.68 -9.21
CA TYR A 225 -24.19 -7.93 -8.74
C TYR A 225 -23.63 -8.51 -7.43
N ALA A 226 -22.86 -7.73 -6.66
CA ALA A 226 -22.39 -8.13 -5.33
C ALA A 226 -23.54 -8.42 -4.34
N ASP A 227 -24.68 -7.72 -4.46
CA ASP A 227 -25.87 -7.90 -3.59
C ASP A 227 -26.47 -9.33 -3.65
N GLU A 228 -26.21 -10.06 -4.74
CA GLU A 228 -26.66 -11.44 -4.93
C GLU A 228 -25.70 -12.46 -4.30
N GLN A 229 -24.50 -12.02 -3.93
CA GLN A 229 -23.42 -12.86 -3.41
C GLN A 229 -23.35 -12.78 -1.88
N CYS A 230 -22.66 -13.73 -1.26
CA CYS A 230 -22.33 -13.68 0.17
C CYS A 230 -20.81 -13.60 0.36
N PHE A 231 -20.32 -12.54 0.98
CA PHE A 231 -18.88 -12.38 1.25
C PHE A 231 -18.54 -12.60 2.71
N PHE A 232 -17.39 -13.23 2.93
CA PHE A 232 -16.85 -13.52 4.25
C PHE A 232 -15.35 -13.25 4.31
N LEU A 233 -14.89 -12.62 5.38
CA LEU A 233 -13.48 -12.44 5.67
C LEU A 233 -12.97 -13.58 6.55
N VAL A 234 -11.81 -14.11 6.15
CA VAL A 234 -11.04 -15.09 6.92
C VAL A 234 -9.67 -14.46 7.18
N ASP A 235 -9.51 -13.89 8.37
CA ASP A 235 -8.28 -13.21 8.80
C ASP A 235 -7.17 -14.22 9.12
N ILE A 236 -6.40 -14.60 8.09
CA ILE A 236 -5.29 -15.55 8.15
C ILE A 236 -4.26 -15.22 7.08
N SER A 237 -3.01 -15.02 7.50
CA SER A 237 -1.89 -14.82 6.57
C SER A 237 -1.50 -16.13 5.87
N GLN A 238 -0.82 -16.04 4.72
CA GLN A 238 -0.31 -17.22 4.02
C GLN A 238 0.62 -18.07 4.92
N ALA A 239 1.43 -17.41 5.75
CA ALA A 239 2.34 -18.05 6.69
C ALA A 239 1.60 -18.76 7.83
N GLU A 240 0.57 -18.14 8.40
CA GLU A 240 -0.27 -18.78 9.43
C GLU A 240 -1.03 -19.97 8.87
N LEU A 241 -1.55 -19.87 7.64
CA LEU A 241 -2.23 -20.98 6.99
C LEU A 241 -1.24 -22.12 6.70
N MET A 242 -0.03 -21.84 6.25
CA MET A 242 1.01 -22.85 6.09
C MET A 242 1.38 -23.51 7.42
N ALA A 243 1.50 -22.74 8.50
CA ALA A 243 1.74 -23.29 9.84
C ALA A 243 0.59 -24.22 10.28
N ALA A 244 -0.66 -23.83 10.05
CA ALA A 244 -1.82 -24.67 10.32
C ALA A 244 -1.83 -25.96 9.47
N VAL A 245 -1.37 -25.90 8.22
CA VAL A 245 -1.21 -27.08 7.36
C VAL A 245 -0.14 -28.04 7.90
N ASN A 246 0.99 -27.51 8.38
CA ASN A 246 2.04 -28.30 9.03
C ASN A 246 1.56 -29.01 10.30
N GLU A 247 0.55 -28.45 10.99
CA GLU A 247 -0.12 -29.05 12.14
C GLU A 247 -1.27 -30.01 11.75
N GLY A 248 -1.48 -30.24 10.45
CA GLY A 248 -2.44 -31.18 9.89
C GLY A 248 -3.64 -30.54 9.18
N GLY A 249 -3.84 -29.23 9.32
CA GLY A 249 -4.84 -28.43 8.59
C GLY A 249 -6.32 -28.77 8.86
N SER A 250 -6.61 -29.75 9.70
CA SER A 250 -7.98 -30.23 9.96
C SER A 250 -8.85 -29.14 10.57
N GLU A 251 -8.33 -28.38 11.53
CA GLU A 251 -9.09 -27.32 12.19
C GLU A 251 -9.57 -26.24 11.21
N PHE A 252 -8.69 -25.76 10.33
CA PHE A 252 -9.05 -24.80 9.28
C PHE A 252 -10.14 -25.34 8.36
N LYS A 253 -9.93 -26.55 7.84
CA LYS A 253 -10.86 -27.20 6.92
C LYS A 253 -12.22 -27.45 7.56
N GLU A 254 -12.26 -28.00 8.78
CA GLU A 254 -13.50 -28.31 9.51
C GLU A 254 -14.30 -27.05 9.83
N ARG A 255 -13.63 -25.99 10.27
CA ARG A 255 -14.28 -24.72 10.58
C ARG A 255 -14.88 -24.06 9.35
N LEU A 256 -14.15 -24.05 8.23
CA LEU A 256 -14.64 -23.53 6.97
C LEU A 256 -15.81 -24.36 6.44
N LEU A 257 -15.71 -25.69 6.46
CA LEU A 257 -16.80 -26.58 6.08
C LEU A 257 -18.04 -26.36 6.95
N ALA A 258 -17.89 -26.30 8.27
CA ALA A 258 -19.00 -26.03 9.19
C ALA A 258 -19.68 -24.69 8.85
N HIS A 259 -18.90 -23.65 8.52
CA HIS A 259 -19.44 -22.35 8.13
C HIS A 259 -20.13 -22.35 6.76
N VAL A 260 -19.66 -23.16 5.80
CA VAL A 260 -20.33 -23.36 4.50
C VAL A 260 -21.67 -24.08 4.69
N GLN A 261 -21.73 -25.09 5.58
CA GLN A 261 -22.95 -25.86 5.85
C GLN A 261 -24.05 -25.07 6.58
N LEU A 262 -23.78 -23.85 7.03
CA LEU A 262 -24.81 -22.93 7.55
C LEU A 262 -25.67 -22.32 6.43
N ASP A 263 -25.27 -22.49 5.17
CA ASP A 263 -26.01 -21.99 4.01
C ASP A 263 -26.91 -23.07 3.41
N ASP A 264 -28.22 -22.83 3.44
CA ASP A 264 -29.21 -23.76 2.89
C ASP A 264 -29.42 -23.57 1.37
N GLU A 265 -28.83 -22.54 0.76
CA GLU A 265 -29.09 -22.16 -0.64
C GLU A 265 -28.20 -22.88 -1.67
N GLY A 266 -27.20 -23.65 -1.24
CA GLY A 266 -26.37 -24.47 -2.12
C GLY A 266 -25.53 -23.67 -3.14
N ARG A 267 -25.09 -22.46 -2.77
CA ARG A 267 -24.24 -21.59 -3.60
C ARG A 267 -22.87 -22.22 -3.86
N ASP A 268 -22.32 -22.00 -5.05
CA ASP A 268 -20.93 -22.38 -5.36
C ASP A 268 -19.95 -21.57 -4.49
N VAL A 269 -18.89 -22.21 -3.99
CA VAL A 269 -17.92 -21.56 -3.10
C VAL A 269 -16.71 -21.03 -3.89
N LEU A 270 -16.28 -19.81 -3.60
CA LEU A 270 -14.99 -19.28 -4.04
C LEU A 270 -14.12 -19.00 -2.81
N LEU A 271 -12.97 -19.65 -2.71
CA LEU A 271 -11.94 -19.31 -1.73
C LEU A 271 -10.92 -18.40 -2.42
N VAL A 272 -10.90 -17.12 -2.07
CA VAL A 272 -10.08 -16.11 -2.73
C VAL A 272 -8.95 -15.74 -1.79
N GLY A 273 -7.74 -16.23 -2.06
CA GLY A 273 -6.57 -15.92 -1.24
C GLY A 273 -5.82 -14.70 -1.75
N ASP A 274 -5.56 -13.75 -0.87
CA ASP A 274 -4.54 -12.72 -1.09
C ASP A 274 -3.12 -13.30 -0.91
N PHE A 275 -2.85 -14.40 -1.61
CA PHE A 275 -1.62 -15.17 -1.54
C PHE A 275 -0.94 -15.20 -2.90
N SER A 276 0.39 -15.20 -2.86
CA SER A 276 1.24 -15.26 -4.05
C SER A 276 2.18 -16.45 -3.96
N PHE A 277 2.06 -17.38 -4.91
CA PHE A 277 2.78 -18.65 -4.87
C PHE A 277 4.04 -18.57 -5.73
N ALA A 278 5.20 -18.83 -5.15
CA ALA A 278 6.51 -18.71 -5.81
C ALA A 278 6.98 -20.02 -6.47
N GLY A 279 6.26 -21.12 -6.26
CA GLY A 279 6.60 -22.45 -6.77
C GLY A 279 7.52 -23.25 -5.85
N SER A 280 7.58 -22.91 -4.57
CA SER A 280 8.30 -23.69 -3.56
C SER A 280 7.57 -25.00 -3.21
N ALA A 281 8.24 -25.89 -2.47
CA ALA A 281 7.60 -27.10 -1.96
C ALA A 281 6.47 -26.79 -0.96
N GLU A 282 6.66 -25.78 -0.11
CA GLU A 282 5.64 -25.28 0.83
C GLU A 282 4.42 -24.72 0.06
N ASP A 283 4.66 -23.97 -1.03
CA ASP A 283 3.58 -23.48 -1.91
C ASP A 283 2.78 -24.64 -2.52
N ALA A 284 3.47 -25.71 -2.95
CA ALA A 284 2.81 -26.89 -3.52
C ALA A 284 1.91 -27.59 -2.48
N GLU A 285 2.41 -27.76 -1.25
CA GLU A 285 1.64 -28.35 -0.15
C GLU A 285 0.44 -27.49 0.22
N LEU A 286 0.63 -26.18 0.31
CA LEU A 286 -0.43 -25.22 0.60
C LEU A 286 -1.50 -25.20 -0.51
N LEU A 287 -1.11 -25.17 -1.78
CA LEU A 287 -2.04 -25.23 -2.91
C LEU A 287 -2.81 -26.54 -2.95
N LYS A 288 -2.15 -27.67 -2.67
CA LYS A 288 -2.80 -28.97 -2.56
C LYS A 288 -3.89 -28.96 -1.47
N PHE A 289 -3.57 -28.39 -0.32
CA PHE A 289 -4.50 -28.26 0.80
C PHE A 289 -5.67 -27.32 0.46
N LEU A 290 -5.40 -26.15 -0.11
CA LEU A 290 -6.41 -25.18 -0.50
C LEU A 290 -7.34 -25.71 -1.60
N GLY A 291 -6.78 -26.35 -2.64
CA GLY A 291 -7.56 -27.01 -3.69
C GLY A 291 -8.45 -28.13 -3.15
N ALA A 292 -7.92 -28.99 -2.27
CA ALA A 292 -8.71 -30.04 -1.61
C ALA A 292 -9.82 -29.47 -0.73
N THR A 293 -9.54 -28.37 -0.03
CA THR A 293 -10.48 -27.70 0.87
C THR A 293 -11.59 -27.01 0.09
N ALA A 294 -11.24 -26.23 -0.95
CA ALA A 294 -12.22 -25.61 -1.84
C ALA A 294 -13.14 -26.64 -2.49
N LYS A 295 -12.57 -27.75 -2.99
CA LYS A 295 -13.34 -28.85 -3.57
C LYS A 295 -14.30 -29.49 -2.57
N ALA A 296 -13.86 -29.68 -1.32
CA ALA A 296 -14.72 -30.19 -0.25
C ALA A 296 -15.86 -29.22 0.11
N CYS A 297 -15.64 -27.92 -0.05
CA CYS A 297 -16.65 -26.87 0.08
C CYS A 297 -17.54 -26.72 -1.16
N GLY A 298 -17.37 -27.53 -2.22
CA GLY A 298 -18.15 -27.43 -3.46
C GLY A 298 -17.69 -26.35 -4.43
N GLY A 299 -16.44 -25.88 -4.30
CA GLY A 299 -15.93 -24.69 -4.96
C GLY A 299 -14.52 -24.82 -5.54
N CYS A 300 -13.91 -23.68 -5.84
CA CYS A 300 -12.50 -23.57 -6.23
C CYS A 300 -11.75 -22.52 -5.41
N PHE A 301 -10.42 -22.64 -5.39
CA PHE A 301 -9.50 -21.67 -4.81
C PHE A 301 -8.94 -20.77 -5.92
N LEU A 302 -8.93 -19.46 -5.67
CA LEU A 302 -8.31 -18.44 -6.51
C LEU A 302 -7.09 -17.85 -5.78
N GLY A 303 -5.95 -17.76 -6.45
CA GLY A 303 -4.72 -17.16 -5.93
C GLY A 303 -3.87 -16.48 -7.01
N ALA A 304 -2.74 -15.88 -6.63
CA ALA A 304 -1.79 -15.30 -7.58
C ALA A 304 -0.62 -16.24 -7.86
N ALA A 305 -0.23 -16.35 -9.13
CA ALA A 305 1.07 -16.90 -9.47
C ALA A 305 2.15 -15.82 -9.29
N GLY A 306 3.14 -16.08 -8.45
CA GLY A 306 4.27 -15.18 -8.23
C GLY A 306 5.27 -15.21 -9.39
N GLN A 307 6.11 -14.17 -9.51
CA GLN A 307 7.09 -14.05 -10.60
C GLN A 307 8.00 -15.29 -10.70
N SER A 308 8.47 -15.83 -9.57
CA SER A 308 9.31 -17.04 -9.54
C SER A 308 8.60 -18.27 -10.12
N LEU A 309 7.29 -18.42 -9.85
CA LEU A 309 6.50 -19.51 -10.44
C LEU A 309 6.37 -19.31 -11.94
N ILE A 310 6.13 -18.08 -12.41
CA ILE A 310 6.07 -17.76 -13.83
C ILE A 310 7.42 -18.04 -14.50
N ASP A 311 8.52 -17.59 -13.91
CA ASP A 311 9.85 -17.79 -14.44
C ASP A 311 10.21 -19.29 -14.48
N SER A 312 9.84 -20.08 -13.47
CA SER A 312 10.06 -21.52 -13.50
C SER A 312 9.16 -22.25 -14.50
N ALA A 313 7.89 -21.88 -14.61
CA ALA A 313 6.90 -22.50 -15.49
C ALA A 313 7.10 -22.13 -16.98
N ILE A 314 7.67 -20.95 -17.26
CA ILE A 314 7.86 -20.40 -18.62
C ILE A 314 9.33 -20.34 -19.06
N LEU A 315 10.25 -19.91 -18.18
CA LEU A 315 11.66 -19.58 -18.51
C LEU A 315 12.68 -20.61 -17.98
N GLY A 316 12.29 -21.50 -17.06
CA GLY A 316 13.19 -22.45 -16.42
C GLY A 316 13.82 -23.45 -17.40
N GLU A 317 15.04 -23.89 -17.10
CA GLU A 317 15.76 -24.96 -17.82
C GLU A 317 14.97 -26.29 -17.91
N SER A 318 13.88 -26.42 -17.15
CA SER A 318 12.79 -27.39 -17.36
C SER A 318 11.96 -27.04 -18.61
N LYS A 319 12.58 -27.13 -19.80
CA LYS A 319 11.86 -27.33 -21.08
C LYS A 319 11.14 -28.68 -21.16
N LYS A 320 10.96 -29.38 -20.04
CA LYS A 320 10.22 -30.65 -19.97
C LYS A 320 8.88 -30.36 -19.33
N ASP A 321 7.81 -30.38 -20.13
CA ASP A 321 6.42 -30.35 -19.66
C ASP A 321 6.09 -31.38 -18.56
N GLY A 322 6.96 -32.39 -18.37
CA GLY A 322 6.87 -33.38 -17.30
C GLY A 322 6.92 -32.79 -15.89
N ASP A 323 7.73 -31.77 -15.62
CA ASP A 323 7.87 -31.21 -14.27
C ASP A 323 6.63 -30.40 -13.87
N TRP A 324 6.10 -29.59 -14.79
CA TRP A 324 4.84 -28.88 -14.57
C TRP A 324 3.66 -29.84 -14.45
N THR A 325 3.59 -30.86 -15.31
CA THR A 325 2.51 -31.86 -15.24
C THR A 325 2.58 -32.64 -13.91
N ARG A 326 3.78 -32.95 -13.43
CA ARG A 326 3.98 -33.54 -12.10
C ARG A 326 3.51 -32.60 -10.99
N TYR A 327 3.93 -31.35 -11.02
CA TYR A 327 3.49 -30.32 -10.06
C TYR A 327 1.95 -30.24 -10.02
N LEU A 328 1.28 -30.14 -11.17
CA LEU A 328 -0.19 -30.14 -11.26
C LEU A 328 -0.83 -31.40 -10.67
N SER A 329 -0.23 -32.57 -10.89
CA SER A 329 -0.73 -33.84 -10.33
C SER A 329 -0.61 -33.91 -8.80
N GLU A 330 0.31 -33.13 -8.21
CA GLU A 330 0.51 -33.07 -6.78
C GLU A 330 -0.50 -32.13 -6.09
N ILE A 331 -1.09 -31.14 -6.79
CA ILE A 331 -1.83 -30.01 -6.18
C ILE A 331 -3.36 -29.94 -6.34
N ASN A 332 -4.10 -31.00 -6.70
CA ASN A 332 -5.56 -30.91 -6.96
C ASN A 332 -5.92 -29.74 -7.91
N ALA A 333 -5.20 -29.67 -9.04
CA ALA A 333 -5.25 -28.56 -9.99
C ALA A 333 -6.65 -28.27 -10.58
N ASP A 334 -7.60 -29.21 -10.49
CA ASP A 334 -8.98 -29.09 -10.97
C ASP A 334 -9.86 -28.17 -10.12
N SER A 335 -9.36 -27.71 -8.97
CA SER A 335 -10.05 -26.77 -8.10
C SER A 335 -9.18 -25.57 -7.72
N VAL A 336 -8.13 -25.31 -8.49
CA VAL A 336 -7.19 -24.19 -8.27
C VAL A 336 -7.13 -23.33 -9.51
N VAL A 337 -7.28 -22.02 -9.34
CA VAL A 337 -7.08 -21.00 -10.36
C VAL A 337 -5.95 -20.10 -9.88
N LEU A 338 -4.93 -19.91 -10.71
CA LEU A 338 -3.88 -18.93 -10.47
C LEU A 338 -3.89 -17.87 -11.55
N ALA A 339 -3.78 -16.61 -11.15
CA ALA A 339 -3.76 -15.46 -12.05
C ALA A 339 -2.46 -14.68 -11.99
N TYR A 340 -2.09 -14.02 -13.09
CA TYR A 340 -0.87 -13.21 -13.19
C TYR A 340 -0.96 -12.17 -14.33
N PRO A 341 -0.40 -10.95 -14.21
CA PRO A 341 0.27 -10.38 -13.04
C PRO A 341 -0.71 -9.64 -12.11
N ARG A 342 -0.16 -8.91 -11.13
CA ARG A 342 -0.92 -7.98 -10.27
C ARG A 342 -1.48 -6.79 -11.07
N TYR A 343 -2.39 -6.04 -10.45
CA TYR A 343 -3.05 -4.89 -11.06
C TYR A 343 -3.04 -3.66 -10.15
N LEU A 344 -3.13 -2.47 -10.72
CA LEU A 344 -3.04 -1.21 -9.98
C LEU A 344 -4.34 -0.98 -9.20
N LEU A 345 -4.24 -0.68 -7.91
CA LEU A 345 -5.41 -0.47 -7.04
C LEU A 345 -5.84 0.98 -6.91
N ARG A 346 -4.88 1.92 -6.93
CA ARG A 346 -5.14 3.36 -6.84
C ARG A 346 -4.14 4.16 -7.65
N LEU A 347 -4.48 5.41 -7.92
CA LEU A 347 -3.52 6.38 -8.43
C LEU A 347 -2.47 6.68 -7.34
N PRO A 348 -1.19 6.88 -7.72
CA PRO A 348 -0.20 7.36 -6.77
C PRO A 348 -0.53 8.81 -6.37
N TYR A 349 -0.26 9.15 -5.11
CA TYR A 349 -0.52 10.49 -4.61
C TYR A 349 0.35 11.52 -5.34
N GLY A 350 -0.25 12.65 -5.69
CA GLY A 350 0.40 13.70 -6.48
C GLY A 350 -0.56 14.78 -6.93
N LEU A 351 -0.02 15.97 -7.21
CA LEU A 351 -0.82 17.16 -7.53
C LEU A 351 -1.72 16.97 -8.76
N LYS A 352 -1.23 16.23 -9.77
CA LYS A 352 -1.96 15.94 -11.03
C LYS A 352 -2.79 14.66 -10.97
N ARG A 353 -2.81 13.98 -9.82
CA ARG A 353 -3.40 12.65 -9.64
C ARG A 353 -4.32 12.69 -8.43
N ASP A 354 -3.91 12.07 -7.32
CA ASP A 354 -4.63 12.08 -6.06
C ASP A 354 -3.90 12.99 -5.06
N PRO A 355 -4.35 14.24 -4.85
CA PRO A 355 -3.59 15.23 -4.10
C PRO A 355 -3.68 15.00 -2.59
N VAL A 356 -2.55 15.12 -1.89
CA VAL A 356 -2.53 15.27 -0.43
C VAL A 356 -2.81 16.73 -0.08
N GLU A 357 -3.85 17.00 0.71
CA GLU A 357 -4.29 18.37 0.99
C GLU A 357 -3.33 19.11 1.94
N THR A 358 -2.73 18.37 2.88
CA THR A 358 -1.94 18.96 3.97
C THR A 358 -0.57 19.48 3.52
N LEU A 359 0.01 18.92 2.44
CA LEU A 359 1.28 19.37 1.86
C LEU A 359 1.39 19.00 0.37
N ALA A 360 2.23 19.73 -0.35
CA ALA A 360 2.65 19.33 -1.68
C ALA A 360 3.48 18.04 -1.61
N PHE A 361 2.90 16.92 -2.01
CA PHE A 361 3.50 15.59 -1.96
C PHE A 361 3.36 14.88 -3.30
N GLU A 362 4.40 14.16 -3.69
CA GLU A 362 4.40 13.27 -4.85
C GLU A 362 4.89 11.89 -4.37
N GLU A 363 4.08 10.86 -4.48
CA GLU A 363 4.43 9.52 -4.00
C GLU A 363 5.48 8.86 -4.90
N CYS A 364 5.29 8.92 -6.21
CA CYS A 364 6.15 8.27 -7.19
C CYS A 364 7.11 9.25 -7.88
N SER A 365 8.15 8.70 -8.49
CA SER A 365 9.07 9.44 -9.35
C SER A 365 8.37 9.95 -10.62
N GLU A 366 9.00 10.87 -11.36
CA GLU A 366 8.45 11.38 -12.63
C GLU A 366 8.17 10.24 -13.62
N VAL A 367 9.11 9.29 -13.71
CA VAL A 367 8.92 7.98 -14.33
C VAL A 367 8.65 6.98 -13.20
N PRO A 368 7.41 6.47 -13.07
CA PRO A 368 7.05 5.58 -11.98
C PRO A 368 7.87 4.29 -12.00
N VAL A 369 8.39 3.89 -10.85
CA VAL A 369 9.02 2.58 -10.68
C VAL A 369 7.97 1.59 -10.16
N ARG A 370 8.05 0.33 -10.62
CA ARG A 370 7.11 -0.75 -10.23
C ARG A 370 6.84 -0.79 -8.73
N ASN A 371 7.88 -0.74 -7.91
CA ASN A 371 7.76 -0.85 -6.44
C ASN A 371 7.21 0.40 -5.76
N GLU A 372 7.06 1.53 -6.46
CA GLU A 372 6.43 2.74 -5.89
C GLU A 372 4.92 2.59 -5.85
N LEU A 373 4.32 1.88 -6.81
CA LEU A 373 2.86 1.77 -6.95
C LEU A 373 2.23 0.72 -6.01
N LEU A 374 0.92 0.83 -5.80
CA LEU A 374 0.12 -0.11 -5.01
C LEU A 374 -0.52 -1.16 -5.94
N TRP A 375 0.03 -2.37 -5.90
CA TRP A 375 -0.41 -3.49 -6.72
C TRP A 375 -1.27 -4.47 -5.91
N GLY A 376 -2.48 -4.74 -6.39
CA GLY A 376 -3.41 -5.71 -5.83
C GLY A 376 -3.24 -7.11 -6.40
N ASN A 377 -3.67 -8.10 -5.62
CA ASN A 377 -3.62 -9.50 -6.01
C ASN A 377 -4.69 -9.83 -7.06
N PRO A 378 -4.31 -10.40 -8.21
CA PRO A 378 -5.24 -10.65 -9.31
C PRO A 378 -6.35 -11.65 -8.98
N ALA A 379 -6.22 -12.45 -7.91
CA ALA A 379 -7.28 -13.36 -7.47
C ALA A 379 -8.59 -12.63 -7.11
N LEU A 380 -8.49 -11.45 -6.48
CA LEU A 380 -9.65 -10.61 -6.15
C LEU A 380 -10.31 -10.09 -7.43
N LEU A 381 -9.52 -9.77 -8.45
CA LEU A 381 -10.03 -9.34 -9.74
C LEU A 381 -10.65 -10.52 -10.53
N CYS A 382 -10.11 -11.72 -10.39
CA CYS A 382 -10.74 -12.93 -10.91
C CYS A 382 -12.11 -13.18 -10.26
N ALA A 383 -12.22 -12.99 -8.94
CA ALA A 383 -13.50 -13.13 -8.25
C ALA A 383 -14.55 -12.14 -8.78
N ARG A 384 -14.17 -10.87 -8.95
CA ARG A 384 -15.01 -9.84 -9.58
C ARG A 384 -15.49 -10.23 -10.98
N ALA A 385 -14.57 -10.72 -11.82
CA ALA A 385 -14.90 -11.19 -13.16
C ALA A 385 -15.84 -12.42 -13.15
N LEU A 386 -15.62 -13.37 -12.23
CA LEU A 386 -16.49 -14.55 -12.08
C LEU A 386 -17.91 -14.16 -11.62
N ILE A 387 -18.06 -13.15 -10.76
CA ILE A 387 -19.37 -12.59 -10.38
C ILE A 387 -20.08 -12.03 -11.62
N ARG A 388 -19.42 -11.17 -12.41
CA ARG A 388 -20.03 -10.62 -13.63
C ARG A 388 -20.45 -11.71 -14.62
N MET A 389 -19.67 -12.79 -14.73
CA MET A 389 -19.97 -13.93 -15.58
C MET A 389 -21.23 -14.72 -15.19
N THR A 390 -21.83 -14.51 -14.01
CA THR A 390 -23.10 -15.15 -13.64
C THR A 390 -24.30 -14.46 -14.25
N GLN A 391 -24.18 -13.16 -14.56
CA GLN A 391 -25.29 -12.32 -15.05
C GLN A 391 -25.10 -11.82 -16.48
N GLU A 392 -23.85 -11.69 -16.97
CA GLU A 392 -23.60 -11.17 -18.30
C GLU A 392 -23.74 -12.21 -19.43
N ASP A 393 -24.56 -11.88 -20.43
CA ASP A 393 -24.71 -12.67 -21.66
C ASP A 393 -23.41 -12.77 -22.49
N SER A 394 -22.50 -11.81 -22.33
CA SER A 394 -21.26 -11.69 -23.11
C SER A 394 -20.04 -11.87 -22.22
N THR A 395 -19.37 -13.02 -22.35
CA THR A 395 -18.14 -13.35 -21.61
C THR A 395 -17.04 -12.29 -21.75
N ASP A 396 -16.92 -11.64 -22.92
CA ASP A 396 -15.88 -10.63 -23.16
C ASP A 396 -16.06 -9.36 -22.31
N ASN A 397 -17.30 -9.02 -21.97
CA ASN A 397 -17.60 -7.83 -21.15
C ASN A 397 -17.32 -8.13 -19.67
N ALA A 398 -17.75 -9.30 -19.20
CA ALA A 398 -17.55 -9.74 -17.82
C ALA A 398 -16.07 -9.87 -17.44
N LEU A 399 -15.21 -10.18 -18.41
CA LEU A 399 -13.77 -10.32 -18.22
C LEU A 399 -12.98 -9.00 -18.39
N LEU A 400 -13.65 -7.90 -18.76
CA LEU A 400 -13.04 -6.58 -18.92
C LEU A 400 -13.27 -5.72 -17.67
N MET A 401 -12.19 -5.33 -17.01
CA MET A 401 -12.21 -4.46 -15.83
C MET A 401 -11.77 -3.05 -16.25
N SER A 402 -12.72 -2.26 -16.74
CA SER A 402 -12.49 -0.90 -17.25
C SER A 402 -12.27 0.14 -16.14
N ASP A 403 -12.64 -0.18 -14.91
CA ASP A 403 -12.50 0.64 -13.71
C ASP A 403 -11.08 0.60 -13.11
N VAL A 404 -10.23 -0.35 -13.51
CA VAL A 404 -8.85 -0.43 -13.02
C VAL A 404 -8.06 0.83 -13.43
N PRO A 405 -7.45 1.53 -12.45
CA PRO A 405 -6.80 2.81 -12.69
C PRO A 405 -5.61 2.70 -13.65
N VAL A 406 -5.44 3.77 -14.42
CA VAL A 406 -4.28 4.04 -15.27
C VAL A 406 -3.94 5.52 -15.16
N PHE A 407 -2.69 5.90 -15.40
CA PHE A 407 -2.32 7.31 -15.42
C PHE A 407 -1.19 7.57 -16.40
N SER A 408 -1.12 8.80 -16.91
CA SER A 408 -0.05 9.20 -17.82
C SER A 408 1.14 9.77 -17.05
N TYR A 409 2.33 9.51 -17.57
CA TYR A 409 3.59 10.14 -17.16
C TYR A 409 4.40 10.52 -18.40
N ILE A 410 5.44 11.32 -18.23
CA ILE A 410 6.31 11.74 -19.32
C ILE A 410 7.56 10.86 -19.32
N LEU A 411 7.88 10.29 -20.46
CA LEU A 411 9.11 9.55 -20.71
C LEU A 411 9.71 10.08 -22.01
N ASP A 412 10.96 10.57 -21.96
CA ASP A 412 11.65 11.15 -23.13
C ASP A 412 10.79 12.21 -23.87
N ASP A 413 10.15 13.12 -23.11
CA ASP A 413 9.23 14.16 -23.59
C ASP A 413 7.92 13.67 -24.26
N GLU A 414 7.66 12.35 -24.25
CA GLU A 414 6.42 11.77 -24.76
C GLU A 414 5.47 11.34 -23.62
N PRO A 415 4.15 11.57 -23.76
CA PRO A 415 3.18 11.06 -22.81
C PRO A 415 3.01 9.55 -22.98
N VAL A 416 3.34 8.80 -21.93
CA VAL A 416 3.18 7.34 -21.85
C VAL A 416 2.12 7.02 -20.81
N LEU A 417 1.25 6.05 -21.14
CA LEU A 417 0.25 5.54 -20.20
C LEU A 417 0.86 4.42 -19.34
N GLN A 418 0.85 4.58 -18.02
CA GLN A 418 1.08 3.50 -17.07
C GLN A 418 -0.05 2.47 -17.19
N PRO A 419 0.22 1.23 -17.62
CA PRO A 419 -0.80 0.20 -17.72
C PRO A 419 -1.36 -0.18 -16.33
N GLY A 420 -2.63 -0.58 -16.32
CA GLY A 420 -3.30 -1.05 -15.10
C GLY A 420 -2.81 -2.43 -14.63
N ALA A 421 -2.12 -3.19 -15.48
CA ALA A 421 -1.44 -4.42 -15.10
C ALA A 421 0.04 -4.16 -14.80
N GLU A 422 0.58 -4.86 -13.81
CA GLU A 422 1.95 -4.70 -13.34
C GLU A 422 3.02 -5.04 -14.39
N THR A 423 2.68 -5.92 -15.33
CA THR A 423 3.55 -6.31 -16.44
C THR A 423 2.72 -6.37 -17.72
N LEU A 424 3.23 -5.75 -18.80
CA LEU A 424 2.62 -5.86 -20.12
C LEU A 424 3.02 -7.20 -20.76
N LEU A 425 2.07 -8.12 -20.81
CA LEU A 425 2.25 -9.40 -21.47
C LEU A 425 2.13 -9.25 -22.99
N ASN A 426 3.07 -9.83 -23.72
CA ASN A 426 2.94 -10.04 -25.16
C ASN A 426 2.17 -11.33 -25.47
N GLU A 427 1.76 -11.52 -26.73
CA GLU A 427 0.98 -12.68 -27.16
C GLU A 427 1.68 -14.02 -26.86
N THR A 428 3.00 -14.09 -27.02
CA THR A 428 3.77 -15.30 -26.70
C THR A 428 3.71 -15.63 -25.20
N GLN A 429 3.80 -14.63 -24.33
CA GLN A 429 3.71 -14.80 -22.88
C GLN A 429 2.29 -15.17 -22.45
N VAL A 430 1.26 -14.54 -23.05
CA VAL A 430 -0.15 -14.90 -22.80
C VAL A 430 -0.40 -16.37 -23.17
N ASN A 431 0.00 -16.79 -24.37
CA ASN A 431 -0.14 -18.19 -24.80
C ASN A 431 0.64 -19.17 -23.91
N ALA A 432 1.83 -18.78 -23.45
CA ALA A 432 2.61 -19.60 -22.53
C ALA A 432 1.89 -19.78 -21.19
N LEU A 433 1.34 -18.72 -20.60
CA LEU A 433 0.55 -18.79 -19.36
C LEU A 433 -0.68 -19.68 -19.53
N LEU A 434 -1.44 -19.48 -20.63
CA LEU A 434 -2.62 -20.30 -20.94
C LEU A 434 -2.27 -21.79 -21.09
N SER A 435 -1.17 -22.12 -21.76
CA SER A 435 -0.72 -23.51 -21.90
C SER A 435 -0.36 -24.20 -20.57
N LYS A 436 -0.16 -23.40 -19.51
CA LYS A 436 0.10 -23.85 -18.14
C LYS A 436 -1.14 -23.78 -17.25
N GLY A 437 -2.28 -23.34 -17.76
CA GLY A 437 -3.53 -23.16 -17.01
C GLY A 437 -3.54 -21.91 -16.11
N ILE A 438 -2.57 -21.01 -16.26
CA ILE A 438 -2.48 -19.76 -15.48
C ILE A 438 -3.28 -18.68 -16.21
N ALA A 439 -4.24 -18.05 -15.53
CA ALA A 439 -5.09 -16.99 -16.07
C ALA A 439 -4.29 -15.69 -16.27
N PRO A 440 -4.04 -15.24 -17.52
CA PRO A 440 -3.25 -14.05 -17.76
C PRO A 440 -4.11 -12.79 -17.66
N LEU A 441 -3.66 -11.78 -16.92
CA LEU A 441 -4.26 -10.46 -16.86
C LEU A 441 -3.56 -9.53 -17.85
N ILE A 442 -4.28 -9.11 -18.89
CA ILE A 442 -3.74 -8.28 -19.96
C ILE A 442 -4.00 -6.81 -19.65
N GLY A 443 -2.93 -6.03 -19.47
CA GLY A 443 -2.99 -4.57 -19.43
C GLY A 443 -2.87 -3.94 -20.82
N PHE A 444 -3.52 -2.80 -21.03
CA PHE A 444 -3.46 -2.10 -22.30
C PHE A 444 -2.45 -0.94 -22.30
N ARG A 445 -1.79 -0.71 -23.45
CA ARG A 445 -0.81 0.37 -23.62
C ARG A 445 -1.42 1.75 -23.87
N GLN A 446 -2.65 1.79 -24.37
CA GLN A 446 -3.25 3.00 -24.97
C GLN A 446 -4.74 3.17 -24.59
N ARG A 447 -5.23 2.36 -23.65
CA ARG A 447 -6.58 2.51 -23.09
C ARG A 447 -6.57 2.12 -21.62
N GLN A 448 -7.60 2.57 -20.91
CA GLN A 448 -7.83 2.22 -19.53
C GLN A 448 -8.28 0.75 -19.37
N GLY A 449 -8.03 0.21 -18.18
CA GLY A 449 -8.50 -1.10 -17.75
C GLY A 449 -7.54 -2.24 -18.03
N VAL A 450 -8.01 -3.43 -17.65
CA VAL A 450 -7.32 -4.72 -17.81
C VAL A 450 -8.34 -5.78 -18.21
N GLN A 451 -7.88 -6.89 -18.79
CA GLN A 451 -8.78 -7.94 -19.26
C GLN A 451 -8.19 -9.33 -19.04
N PHE A 452 -9.01 -10.26 -18.57
CA PHE A 452 -8.71 -11.68 -18.68
C PHE A 452 -9.19 -12.18 -20.05
N PRO A 453 -8.39 -12.91 -20.84
CA PRO A 453 -8.91 -13.57 -22.04
C PRO A 453 -9.77 -14.77 -21.68
N ILE A 454 -9.44 -15.46 -20.59
CA ILE A 454 -10.19 -16.59 -20.04
C ILE A 454 -9.73 -16.84 -18.60
N ILE A 455 -10.64 -17.37 -17.77
CA ILE A 455 -10.36 -17.86 -16.43
C ILE A 455 -10.62 -19.38 -16.41
N THR A 456 -9.58 -20.15 -16.13
CA THR A 456 -9.58 -21.62 -16.13
C THR A 456 -8.92 -22.15 -14.86
N THR A 457 -9.24 -23.39 -14.51
CA THR A 457 -8.48 -24.10 -13.48
C THR A 457 -7.11 -24.49 -14.04
N LEU A 458 -6.13 -24.70 -13.17
CA LEU A 458 -4.79 -25.15 -13.57
C LEU A 458 -4.81 -26.49 -14.34
N ALA A 459 -5.88 -27.29 -14.19
CA ALA A 459 -6.06 -28.54 -14.92
C ALA A 459 -6.61 -28.36 -16.34
N ASP A 460 -7.36 -27.29 -16.60
CA ASP A 460 -8.00 -27.01 -17.89
C ASP A 460 -7.04 -26.19 -18.78
N ARG A 461 -6.11 -26.89 -19.45
CA ARG A 461 -5.06 -26.33 -20.31
C ARG A 461 -5.26 -26.58 -21.80
#